data_AF-A0A7V9B3X3-F1
#
_entry.id   AF-A0A7V9B3X3-F1
#
_cell.length_a   1.000
_cell.length_b   1.000
_cell.length_c   1.000
_cell.angle_alpha   90.00
_cell.angle_beta   90.00
_cell.angle_gamma   90.00
#
_symmetry.space_group_name_H-M   'P 1'
#
loop_
_entity.id
_entity.type
_entity.pdbx_description
1 polymer ?
#
loop_
_entity_poly.entity_id
_entity_poly.type
_entity_poly.pdbx_seq_one_letter_code
_entity_poly.pdbx_strand_id
1 'polypeptide(L)' 'VVVIGNADRFDAATSRVVFFDERLTAAAALVAEGAGVAAPERDTGPNPNDLVDITLVVGADLASAYGLLPRG' A
#
# COMPACT_ATOMS: atom_id res chain seq x y z
N VAL A 1 3.22 -8.39 -12.28
CA VAL A 1 1.79 -8.11 -12.55
C VAL A 1 1.36 -7.03 -11.57
N VAL A 2 0.58 -6.03 -11.98
CA VAL A 2 0.00 -5.07 -11.04
C VAL A 2 -1.46 -5.48 -10.81
N VAL A 3 -1.77 -5.91 -9.60
CA VAL A 3 -3.14 -6.25 -9.19
C VAL A 3 -3.70 -5.05 -8.46
N ILE A 4 -4.75 -4.44 -9.01
CA ILE A 4 -5.51 -3.37 -8.35
C ILE A 4 -6.81 -3.99 -7.86
N GLY A 5 -6.97 -4.03 -6.55
CA GLY A 5 -8.16 -4.56 -5.89
C GLY A 5 -8.55 -3.70 -4.71
N ASN A 6 -9.76 -3.89 -4.22
CA ASN A 6 -10.18 -3.27 -2.97
C ASN A 6 -9.45 -3.96 -1.81
N ALA A 7 -8.92 -3.16 -0.88
CA ALA A 7 -8.53 -3.69 0.41
C ALA A 7 -9.79 -4.19 1.14
N ASP A 8 -9.66 -5.22 1.97
CA ASP A 8 -10.76 -5.70 2.83
C ASP A 8 -11.25 -4.62 3.83
N ARG A 9 -10.50 -3.52 3.95
CA ARG A 9 -10.81 -2.36 4.79
C ARG A 9 -10.62 -1.05 4.02
N PHE A 10 -11.59 -0.16 4.15
CA PHE A 10 -11.63 1.17 3.53
C PHE A 10 -11.54 2.32 4.57
N ASP A 11 -11.26 1.99 5.83
CA ASP A 11 -11.24 2.92 6.97
C ASP A 11 -9.83 3.39 7.35
N ALA A 12 -8.83 3.13 6.51
CA ALA A 12 -7.45 3.53 6.78
C ALA A 12 -7.29 5.06 6.70
N ALA A 13 -6.93 5.69 7.83
CA ALA A 13 -6.66 7.13 7.87
C ALA A 13 -5.38 7.50 7.11
N THR A 14 -4.37 6.62 7.15
CA THR A 14 -3.05 6.82 6.55
C THR A 14 -2.72 5.72 5.57
N SER A 15 -2.08 6.10 4.47
CA SER A 15 -1.60 5.17 3.45
C SER A 15 -0.37 4.43 3.94
N ARG A 16 -0.18 3.20 3.47
CA ARG A 16 1.00 2.38 3.81
C ARG A 16 1.34 1.40 2.70
N VAL A 17 2.62 1.05 2.60
CA VAL A 17 3.11 -0.01 1.74
C VAL A 17 3.50 -1.19 2.59
N VAL A 18 3.01 -2.39 2.25
CA VAL A 18 3.29 -3.63 2.97
C VAL A 18 3.86 -4.67 2.00
N PHE A 19 4.84 -5.45 2.44
CA PHE A 19 5.43 -6.56 1.69
C PHE A 19 5.74 -7.74 2.61
N PHE A 20 5.86 -8.95 2.07
CA PHE A 20 6.08 -10.16 2.86
C PHE A 20 7.52 -10.71 2.73
N ASP A 21 8.05 -10.73 1.51
CA ASP A 21 9.39 -11.24 1.20
C ASP A 21 10.47 -10.16 1.35
N GLU A 22 11.48 -10.42 2.18
CA GLU A 22 12.60 -9.51 2.43
C GLU A 22 13.38 -9.13 1.16
N ARG A 23 13.38 -10.00 0.14
CA ARG A 23 14.00 -9.70 -1.16
C ARG A 23 13.36 -8.50 -1.86
N LEU A 24 12.14 -8.11 -1.46
CA LEU A 24 11.37 -7.01 -2.04
C LEU A 24 11.57 -5.69 -1.31
N THR A 25 12.36 -5.61 -0.24
CA THR A 25 12.52 -4.38 0.55
C THR A 25 12.90 -3.16 -0.30
N ALA A 26 13.84 -3.31 -1.23
CA ALA A 26 14.23 -2.21 -2.12
C ALA A 26 13.10 -1.78 -3.06
N ALA A 27 12.34 -2.73 -3.60
CA ALA A 27 11.22 -2.45 -4.48
C ALA A 27 10.06 -1.79 -3.72
N ALA A 28 9.75 -2.25 -2.51
CA ALA A 28 8.73 -1.65 -1.65
C ALA A 28 9.09 -0.21 -1.26
N ALA A 29 10.38 0.08 -1.04
CA ALA A 29 10.85 1.43 -0.75
C ALA A 29 10.62 2.38 -1.94
N LEU A 30 10.90 1.92 -3.17
CA LEU A 30 10.62 2.70 -4.39
C LEU A 30 9.13 2.99 -4.57
N VAL A 31 8.25 2.02 -4.24
CA VAL A 31 6.80 2.22 -4.27
C VAL A 31 6.35 3.26 -3.23
N ALA A 32 6.87 3.16 -2.00
CA ALA A 32 6.55 4.12 -0.93
C ALA A 32 7.00 5.54 -1.30
N GLU A 33 8.21 5.70 -1.82
CA GLU A 33 8.74 6.98 -2.28
C GLU A 33 7.90 7.56 -3.41
N GLY A 34 7.62 6.77 -4.45
CA GLY A 34 6.81 7.21 -5.60
C GLY A 34 5.37 7.57 -5.22
N ALA A 35 4.82 6.95 -4.17
CA ALA A 35 3.50 7.25 -3.65
C ALA A 35 3.49 8.39 -2.61
N GLY A 36 4.66 8.86 -2.14
CA GLY A 36 4.74 9.85 -1.05
C GLY A 36 4.28 9.29 0.30
N VAL A 37 4.45 7.99 0.52
CA VAL A 37 4.04 7.27 1.73
C VAL A 37 5.25 7.01 2.63
N ALA A 38 5.02 6.81 3.93
CA ALA A 38 6.06 6.43 4.88
C ALA A 38 6.78 5.12 4.47
N ALA A 39 7.93 4.85 5.11
CA ALA A 39 8.74 3.66 4.82
C ALA A 39 7.88 2.38 4.84
N PRO A 40 8.10 1.44 3.89
CA PRO A 40 7.28 0.25 3.78
C PRO A 40 7.46 -0.67 4.98
N GLU A 41 6.39 -1.34 5.37
CA GLU A 41 6.36 -2.29 6.48
C GLU A 41 6.46 -3.71 5.95
N ARG A 42 7.31 -4.53 6.58
CA ARG A 42 7.30 -5.98 6.31
C ARG A 42 6.27 -6.65 7.21
N ASP A 43 5.31 -7.34 6.61
CA ASP A 43 4.44 -8.25 7.36
C ASP A 43 5.09 -9.65 7.41
N THR A 44 5.17 -10.22 8.61
CA THR A 44 5.76 -11.54 8.85
C THR A 44 4.70 -12.65 8.92
N GLY A 45 3.42 -12.31 8.77
CA GLY A 45 2.32 -13.26 8.67
C GLY A 45 2.34 -14.07 7.37
N PRO A 46 1.51 -15.14 7.28
CA PRO A 46 1.33 -15.84 6.01
C PRO A 46 0.78 -14.88 4.96
N ASN A 47 1.36 -14.87 3.75
CA ASN A 47 0.82 -14.07 2.65
C ASN A 47 -0.58 -14.63 2.31
N PRO A 48 -1.67 -13.87 2.53
CA PRO A 48 -3.01 -14.35 2.23
C PRO A 48 -3.24 -14.52 0.72
N ASN A 49 -2.38 -13.91 -0.11
CA ASN A 49 -2.45 -13.98 -1.56
C ASN A 49 -1.05 -14.04 -2.19
N ASP A 50 -0.59 -15.25 -2.52
CA ASP A 50 0.71 -15.51 -3.17
C ASP A 50 0.90 -14.79 -4.53
N LEU A 51 -0.14 -14.18 -5.09
CA LEU A 51 -0.03 -13.37 -6.31
C LEU A 51 0.41 -11.91 -6.05
N VAL A 52 0.40 -11.46 -4.79
CA VAL A 52 0.70 -10.08 -4.42
C VAL A 52 1.95 -10.03 -3.53
N ASP A 53 3.00 -9.46 -4.10
CA ASP A 53 4.33 -9.32 -3.48
C ASP A 53 4.46 -8.03 -2.65
N ILE A 54 3.84 -6.95 -3.13
CA ILE A 54 3.84 -5.62 -2.51
C ILE A 54 2.41 -5.07 -2.61
N THR A 55 1.89 -4.61 -1.48
CA THR A 55 0.56 -4.00 -1.38
C THR A 55 0.67 -2.54 -0.97
N LEU A 56 0.10 -1.64 -1.76
CA LEU A 56 -0.15 -0.25 -1.33
C LEU A 56 -1.59 -0.13 -0.85
N VAL A 57 -1.78 0.19 0.42
CA VAL A 57 -3.07 0.53 1.00
C VAL A 57 -3.24 2.05 0.89
N VAL A 58 -4.27 2.48 0.17
CA VAL A 58 -4.60 3.89 -0.02
C VAL A 58 -5.53 4.34 1.10
N GLY A 59 -5.02 5.20 1.97
CA GLY A 59 -5.77 5.86 3.03
C GLY A 59 -6.36 7.21 2.61
N ALA A 60 -7.05 7.86 3.55
CA ALA A 60 -7.67 9.16 3.34
C ALA A 60 -6.65 10.28 3.01
N ASP A 61 -5.42 10.18 3.51
CA ASP A 61 -4.32 11.10 3.22
C ASP A 61 -3.96 11.15 1.73
N LEU A 62 -3.69 10.01 1.11
CA LEU A 62 -3.32 9.90 -0.30
C LEU A 62 -4.55 10.16 -1.18
N ALA A 63 -5.73 9.64 -0.80
CA ALA A 63 -6.97 9.95 -1.52
C ALA A 63 -7.25 11.46 -1.56
N SER A 64 -7.04 12.17 -0.44
CA SER A 64 -7.20 13.63 -0.36
C SER A 64 -6.16 14.36 -1.20
N ALA A 65 -4.88 13.97 -1.12
CA ALA A 65 -3.78 14.58 -1.87
C ALA A 65 -4.01 14.55 -3.39
N TYR A 66 -4.66 13.50 -3.90
CA TYR A 66 -5.00 13.35 -5.31
C TYR A 66 -6.43 13.79 -5.66
N GLY A 67 -7.17 14.40 -4.73
CA GLY A 67 -8.52 14.92 -4.97
C GLY A 67 -9.57 13.85 -5.26
N LEU A 68 -9.36 12.63 -4.75
CA LEU A 68 -10.25 11.47 -4.94
C LEU A 68 -11.37 11.41 -3.90
N LEU A 69 -11.31 12.23 -2.85
CA LEU A 69 -12.42 12.35 -1.90
C LEU A 69 -13.55 13.22 -2.47
N PRO A 70 -14.83 12.89 -2.20
CA PRO A 70 -15.95 13.72 -2.61
C PRO A 70 -15.78 15.16 -2.11
N ARG A 71 -15.93 16.13 -3.00
CA ARG A 71 -16.06 17.54 -2.58
C ARG A 71 -17.45 17.68 -1.97
N GLY A 72 -17.48 17.83 -0.64
CA GLY A 72 -18.69 18.18 0.10
C GLY A 72 -19.26 19.53 -0.33
#